data_AF-B9E498-F1
#
_entry.id   AF-B9E498-F1
#
_cell.length_a   1.000
_cell.length_b   1.000
_cell.length_c   1.000
_cell.angle_alpha   90.00
_cell.angle_beta   90.00
_cell.angle_gamma   90.00
#
_symmetry.space_group_name_H-M   'P 1'
#
loop_
_entity.id
_entity.type
_entity.pdbx_description
1 polymer ?
#
loop_
_entity_poly.entity_id
_entity_poly.type
_entity_poly.pdbx_seq_one_letter_code
_entity_poly.pdbx_strand_id
1 'polypeptide(L)'
;MEEYKENFVINEINPMESTVTFTNGLVIAKGTVVGDISEKDMRRIQIRETIASHFEKEEKLFYRGIKTLSLFFIDEVAKYRVYDGNGIEQNSEYAEVFEEEYTSVLNKYITLEDTPYTRYLKGIDVKDTHKGYFSIDKKTKKIVNSRTNGKSEESDDINAYDLILKNKERFLSFDEPTRFIFSHSALREGWDNPNIFQICTLKHSNSTIGKRQEVGRGMRLCVDKNGDRVDENYLGIDKNNIQDINKLTVVASESYKNFAEGLQKDIKEVLYDRPRKAEQEYFVGKKILVNSTSVEISKRQAKEIYRYLIKNDYIDEDDNVTKNYRLDLANNSLTPLPGELLPMADGVHKLVQSVFDENVLKDMMEDGNKVKIPENKLNENFYKKEFQTLWNYINHKYAYTVEFDSSELIKKSIRNIDNHMAVSQLQYTLSQAEQKDNINVNELERGDSFKSVSSKTKTLRHSEIGSIKYDLVGKIAEGAVLTRKTVVEILKGIHPTVFAMFKYNPEEFITKCIKFIKEEKAAMIVDHITYNQIDGSYDSNIFTAENMGRDFSRAFLAKKHIQDYVFTDGTAERSVERKFAEDLDGANEVSVYAKLPRAFHIPTPVGIILLIGQLLLKKVQ
;
A
#
# COMPACT_ATOMS: atom_id res chain seq x y z
N MET A 1 14.37 -24.29 -43.52
CA MET A 1 14.23 -23.00 -42.83
C MET A 1 15.59 -22.60 -42.31
N GLU A 2 15.98 -21.34 -42.53
CA GLU A 2 17.32 -20.83 -42.21
C GLU A 2 17.58 -20.75 -40.69
N GLU A 3 16.51 -20.76 -39.89
CA GLU A 3 16.50 -20.72 -38.42
C GLU A 3 17.09 -21.98 -37.76
N TYR A 4 17.20 -23.11 -38.48
CA TYR A 4 17.79 -24.35 -37.97
C TYR A 4 19.30 -24.49 -38.27
N LYS A 5 19.92 -23.52 -38.96
CA LYS A 5 21.35 -23.59 -39.32
C LYS A 5 22.30 -23.45 -38.12
N GLU A 6 21.85 -22.88 -36.99
CA GLU A 6 22.68 -22.63 -35.80
C GLU A 6 22.34 -23.52 -34.58
N ASN A 7 21.73 -24.70 -34.80
CA ASN A 7 21.36 -25.63 -33.73
C ASN A 7 20.44 -25.01 -32.65
N PHE A 8 19.43 -24.23 -33.04
CA PHE A 8 18.32 -23.82 -32.16
C PHE A 8 17.35 -24.99 -31.89
N VAL A 9 17.87 -26.09 -31.35
CA VAL A 9 17.08 -27.23 -30.86
C VAL A 9 17.04 -27.14 -29.34
N ILE A 10 15.85 -27.27 -28.77
CA ILE A 10 15.68 -27.26 -27.31
C ILE A 10 16.41 -28.46 -26.72
N ASN A 11 17.37 -28.20 -25.84
CA ASN A 11 18.08 -29.22 -25.07
C ASN A 11 17.37 -29.48 -23.73
N GLU A 12 17.07 -28.40 -23.00
CA GLU A 12 16.45 -28.47 -21.68
C GLU A 12 15.48 -27.30 -21.50
N ILE A 13 14.37 -27.57 -20.82
CA ILE A 13 13.44 -26.54 -20.35
C ILE A 13 13.50 -26.62 -18.83
N ASN A 14 13.93 -25.54 -18.17
CA ASN A 14 13.91 -25.43 -16.71
C ASN A 14 12.72 -24.54 -16.29
N PRO A 15 11.61 -25.14 -15.81
CA PRO A 15 10.42 -24.38 -15.44
C PRO A 15 10.62 -23.51 -14.20
N MET A 16 11.57 -23.85 -13.31
CA MET A 16 11.80 -23.15 -12.04
C MET A 16 12.55 -21.84 -12.26
N GLU A 17 13.51 -21.83 -13.18
CA GLU A 17 14.25 -20.63 -13.57
C GLU A 17 13.62 -19.88 -14.75
N SER A 18 12.56 -20.44 -15.34
CA SER A 18 11.94 -19.92 -16.56
C SER A 18 12.95 -19.78 -17.72
N THR A 19 13.84 -20.77 -17.87
CA THR A 19 14.89 -20.77 -18.89
C THR A 19 14.74 -21.94 -19.87
N VAL A 20 15.13 -21.70 -21.12
CA VAL A 20 15.26 -22.73 -22.16
C VAL A 20 16.71 -22.75 -22.60
N THR A 21 17.34 -23.92 -22.47
CA THR A 21 18.70 -24.17 -22.94
C THR A 21 18.61 -24.83 -24.31
N PHE A 22 19.33 -24.28 -25.29
CA PHE A 22 19.44 -24.83 -26.64
C PHE A 22 20.69 -25.73 -26.75
N THR A 23 20.72 -26.65 -27.71
CA THR A 23 21.84 -27.57 -27.93
C THR A 23 23.14 -26.87 -28.34
N ASN A 24 23.07 -25.62 -28.80
CA ASN A 24 24.22 -24.75 -29.04
C ASN A 24 24.78 -24.09 -27.76
N GLY A 25 24.21 -24.38 -26.58
CA GLY A 25 24.63 -23.82 -25.29
C GLY A 25 24.01 -22.46 -24.95
N LEU A 26 23.18 -21.89 -25.84
CA LEU A 26 22.45 -20.66 -25.55
C LEU A 26 21.36 -20.92 -24.50
N VAL A 27 21.30 -20.08 -23.47
CA VAL A 27 20.24 -20.11 -22.46
C VAL A 27 19.40 -18.85 -22.64
N ILE A 28 18.11 -19.03 -22.92
CA ILE A 28 17.14 -17.93 -23.06
C ILE A 28 16.21 -17.96 -21.87
N ALA A 29 16.15 -16.86 -21.10
CA ALA A 29 15.16 -16.67 -20.06
C ALA A 29 13.83 -16.17 -20.65
N LYS A 30 12.71 -16.50 -20.00
CA LYS A 30 11.38 -15.99 -20.35
C LYS A 30 11.40 -14.46 -20.47
N GLY A 31 10.87 -13.95 -21.59
CA GLY A 31 10.88 -12.52 -21.90
C GLY A 31 12.16 -12.01 -22.59
N THR A 32 13.20 -12.84 -22.69
CA THR A 32 14.41 -12.52 -23.48
C THR A 32 14.18 -12.82 -24.94
N VAL A 33 14.48 -11.85 -25.79
CA VAL A 33 14.32 -11.89 -27.24
C VAL A 33 15.71 -12.04 -27.86
N VAL A 34 15.94 -13.08 -28.69
CA VAL A 34 17.23 -13.34 -29.35
C VAL A 34 17.02 -13.51 -30.85
N GLY A 35 17.79 -12.80 -31.67
CA GLY A 35 17.70 -12.82 -33.13
C GLY A 35 17.25 -11.49 -33.73
N ASP A 36 17.11 -11.45 -35.06
CA ASP A 36 16.64 -10.30 -35.82
C ASP A 36 15.10 -10.31 -35.83
N ILE A 37 14.51 -9.88 -34.72
CA ILE A 37 13.06 -9.92 -34.51
C ILE A 37 12.45 -8.59 -34.88
N SER A 38 11.34 -8.61 -35.63
CA SER A 38 10.69 -7.40 -36.08
C SER A 38 10.18 -6.60 -34.87
N GLU A 39 10.32 -5.27 -34.94
CA GLU A 39 9.80 -4.36 -33.90
C GLU A 39 8.31 -4.61 -33.61
N LYS A 40 7.57 -5.07 -34.63
CA LYS A 40 6.16 -5.45 -34.56
C LYS A 40 5.92 -6.65 -33.63
N ASP A 41 6.75 -7.68 -33.69
CA ASP A 41 6.61 -8.87 -32.84
C ASP A 41 6.89 -8.55 -31.37
N MET A 42 7.90 -7.71 -31.11
CA MET A 42 8.18 -7.22 -29.76
C MET A 42 6.98 -6.47 -29.18
N ARG A 43 6.39 -5.53 -29.93
CA ARG A 43 5.21 -4.77 -29.49
C ARG A 43 4.01 -5.68 -29.25
N ARG A 44 3.79 -6.69 -30.09
CA ARG A 44 2.73 -7.69 -29.90
C ARG A 44 2.91 -8.46 -28.60
N ILE A 45 4.14 -8.87 -28.28
CA ILE A 45 4.45 -9.55 -27.02
C ILE A 45 4.16 -8.64 -25.82
N GLN A 46 4.59 -7.36 -25.88
CA GLN A 46 4.32 -6.40 -24.81
C GLN A 46 2.82 -6.20 -24.55
N ILE A 47 2.03 -6.09 -25.62
CA ILE A 47 0.56 -5.99 -25.54
C ILE A 47 0.00 -7.25 -24.89
N ARG A 48 0.39 -8.43 -25.36
CA ARG A 48 -0.05 -9.72 -24.80
C ARG A 48 0.27 -9.87 -23.32
N GLU A 49 1.50 -9.58 -22.91
CA GLU A 49 1.93 -9.69 -21.51
C GLU A 49 1.20 -8.68 -20.61
N THR A 50 0.94 -7.47 -21.12
CA THR A 50 0.15 -6.46 -20.39
C THR A 50 -1.28 -6.91 -20.18
N ILE A 51 -1.92 -7.48 -21.21
CA ILE A 51 -3.27 -8.03 -21.11
C ILE A 51 -3.30 -9.22 -20.14
N ALA A 52 -2.38 -10.17 -20.27
CA ALA A 52 -2.30 -11.33 -19.38
C ALA A 52 -2.11 -10.91 -17.91
N SER A 53 -1.19 -9.98 -17.63
CA SER A 53 -0.99 -9.43 -16.29
C SER A 53 -2.19 -8.62 -15.79
N HIS A 54 -2.96 -7.98 -16.68
CA HIS A 54 -4.18 -7.27 -16.30
C HIS A 54 -5.26 -8.23 -15.82
N PHE A 55 -5.56 -9.29 -16.58
CA PHE A 55 -6.57 -10.29 -16.19
C PHE A 55 -6.23 -10.96 -14.87
N GLU A 56 -4.96 -11.32 -14.65
CA GLU A 56 -4.49 -11.93 -13.41
C GLU A 56 -4.72 -11.00 -12.20
N LYS A 57 -4.49 -9.69 -12.38
CA LYS A 57 -4.70 -8.71 -11.31
C LYS A 57 -6.18 -8.40 -11.11
N GLU A 58 -6.93 -8.26 -12.20
CA GLU A 58 -8.36 -7.96 -12.19
C GLU A 58 -9.16 -9.07 -11.52
N GLU A 59 -8.89 -10.34 -11.80
CA GLU A 59 -9.57 -11.45 -11.13
C GLU A 59 -9.44 -11.37 -9.60
N LYS A 60 -8.23 -11.10 -9.10
CA LYS A 60 -7.96 -10.97 -7.65
C LYS A 60 -8.67 -9.76 -7.02
N LEU A 61 -8.70 -8.64 -7.75
CA LEU A 61 -9.25 -7.38 -7.27
C LEU A 61 -10.78 -7.29 -7.43
N PHE A 62 -11.35 -8.03 -8.38
CA PHE A 62 -12.78 -8.07 -8.67
C PHE A 62 -13.60 -8.48 -7.45
N TYR A 63 -13.18 -9.53 -6.74
CA TYR A 63 -13.84 -9.99 -5.51
C TYR A 63 -13.73 -9.00 -4.35
N ARG A 64 -12.82 -8.03 -4.43
CA ARG A 64 -12.66 -6.94 -3.46
C ARG A 64 -13.41 -5.67 -3.87
N GLY A 65 -14.10 -5.70 -5.02
CA GLY A 65 -14.80 -4.54 -5.56
C GLY A 65 -13.87 -3.43 -6.05
N ILE A 66 -12.62 -3.75 -6.39
CA ILE A 66 -11.64 -2.80 -6.92
C ILE A 66 -11.53 -3.04 -8.43
N LYS A 67 -11.79 -2.01 -9.22
CA LYS A 67 -11.66 -2.09 -10.68
C LYS A 67 -10.20 -1.87 -11.10
N THR A 68 -9.69 -2.70 -12.00
CA THR A 68 -8.31 -2.62 -12.52
C THR A 68 -8.28 -1.82 -13.82
N LEU A 69 -7.30 -0.92 -13.97
CA LEU A 69 -7.04 -0.19 -15.22
C LEU A 69 -5.59 -0.38 -15.69
N SER A 70 -5.42 -0.45 -17.01
CA SER A 70 -4.13 -0.52 -17.71
C SER A 70 -3.92 0.69 -18.58
N LEU A 71 -2.68 1.21 -18.62
CA LEU A 71 -2.29 2.34 -19.45
C LEU A 71 -1.20 1.94 -20.46
N PHE A 72 -1.46 2.20 -21.74
CA PHE A 72 -0.52 2.05 -22.85
C PHE A 72 -0.01 3.42 -23.31
N PHE A 73 1.30 3.57 -23.35
CA PHE A 73 1.97 4.70 -24.00
C PHE A 73 2.41 4.31 -25.40
N ILE A 74 1.79 4.93 -26.40
CA ILE A 74 2.09 4.70 -27.82
C ILE A 74 2.99 5.78 -28.38
N ASP A 75 3.73 5.43 -29.42
CA ASP A 75 4.60 6.33 -30.18
C ASP A 75 3.83 7.23 -31.15
N GLU A 76 2.77 6.71 -31.79
CA GLU A 76 1.97 7.48 -32.75
C GLU A 76 0.49 7.14 -32.67
N VAL A 77 -0.37 8.16 -32.70
CA VAL A 77 -1.83 8.01 -32.73
C VAL A 77 -2.29 7.24 -33.97
N ALA A 78 -1.61 7.44 -35.10
CA ALA A 78 -1.93 6.77 -36.36
C ALA A 78 -1.78 5.24 -36.28
N LYS A 79 -0.94 4.73 -35.38
CA LYS A 79 -0.78 3.29 -35.14
C LYS A 79 -1.89 2.70 -34.26
N TYR A 80 -2.66 3.53 -33.57
CA TYR A 80 -3.85 3.09 -32.83
C TYR A 80 -5.14 3.30 -33.64
N ARG A 81 -5.29 4.44 -34.33
CA ARG A 81 -6.50 4.77 -35.07
C ARG A 81 -6.23 5.51 -36.36
N VAL A 82 -6.97 5.15 -37.41
CA VAL A 82 -6.97 5.83 -38.71
C VAL A 82 -8.40 6.24 -39.07
N TYR A 83 -8.52 7.22 -39.97
CA TYR A 83 -9.81 7.68 -40.49
C TYR A 83 -9.88 7.33 -41.96
N ASP A 84 -10.97 6.72 -42.39
CA ASP A 84 -11.20 6.44 -43.81
C ASP A 84 -11.51 7.72 -44.61
N GLY A 85 -11.69 7.58 -45.93
CA GLY A 85 -12.02 8.68 -46.84
C GLY A 85 -13.34 9.39 -46.50
N ASN A 86 -14.21 8.77 -45.69
CA ASN A 86 -15.48 9.32 -45.23
C ASN A 86 -15.39 9.90 -43.79
N GLY A 87 -14.23 9.83 -43.15
CA GLY A 87 -14.01 10.30 -41.79
C GLY A 87 -14.52 9.35 -40.70
N ILE A 88 -14.78 8.08 -41.03
CA ILE A 88 -15.15 7.05 -40.05
C ILE A 88 -13.88 6.50 -39.40
N GLU A 89 -13.95 6.34 -38.08
CA GLU A 89 -12.85 5.82 -37.27
C GLU A 89 -12.66 4.31 -37.50
N GLN A 90 -11.44 3.92 -37.87
CA GLN A 90 -11.03 2.53 -38.02
C GLN A 90 -9.83 2.23 -37.11
N ASN A 91 -9.76 1.00 -36.65
CA ASN A 91 -8.61 0.50 -35.92
C ASN A 91 -7.37 0.51 -36.83
N SER A 92 -6.21 0.68 -36.22
CA SER A 92 -4.90 0.55 -36.85
C SER A 92 -4.11 -0.54 -36.15
N GLU A 93 -2.82 -0.66 -36.47
CA GLU A 93 -1.93 -1.76 -36.06
C GLU A 93 -2.06 -2.17 -34.58
N TYR A 94 -1.94 -1.23 -33.63
CA TYR A 94 -1.99 -1.54 -32.20
C TYR A 94 -3.38 -1.90 -31.71
N ALA A 95 -4.43 -1.29 -32.26
CA ALA A 95 -5.79 -1.60 -31.87
C ALA A 95 -6.20 -2.99 -32.38
N GLU A 96 -5.86 -3.34 -33.62
CA GLU A 96 -6.08 -4.68 -34.17
C GLU A 96 -5.33 -5.75 -33.38
N VAL A 97 -4.03 -5.55 -33.15
CA VAL A 97 -3.21 -6.48 -32.36
C VAL A 97 -3.74 -6.60 -30.93
N PHE A 98 -4.20 -5.50 -30.33
CA PHE A 98 -4.82 -5.53 -29.00
C PHE A 98 -6.08 -6.38 -28.97
N GLU A 99 -7.03 -6.19 -29.90
CA GLU A 99 -8.28 -6.96 -29.91
C GLU A 99 -8.03 -8.47 -30.15
N GLU A 100 -7.08 -8.81 -31.02
CA GLU A 100 -6.66 -10.19 -31.27
C GLU A 100 -6.07 -10.84 -30.02
N GLU A 101 -5.09 -10.19 -29.39
CA GLU A 101 -4.43 -10.71 -28.19
C GLU A 101 -5.36 -10.71 -26.98
N TYR A 102 -6.24 -9.72 -26.86
CA TYR A 102 -7.28 -9.69 -25.83
C TYR A 102 -8.20 -10.90 -25.96
N THR A 103 -8.68 -11.19 -27.16
CA THR A 103 -9.55 -12.36 -27.42
C THR A 103 -8.81 -13.68 -27.14
N SER A 104 -7.54 -13.76 -27.54
CA SER A 104 -6.67 -14.92 -27.28
C SER A 104 -6.50 -15.18 -25.78
N VAL A 105 -6.25 -14.14 -24.99
CA VAL A 105 -6.14 -14.24 -23.52
C VAL A 105 -7.50 -14.53 -22.88
N LEU A 106 -8.55 -13.83 -23.30
CA LEU A 106 -9.91 -14.01 -22.80
C LEU A 106 -10.37 -15.46 -22.92
N ASN A 107 -10.10 -16.12 -24.05
CA ASN A 107 -10.45 -17.53 -24.28
C ASN A 107 -9.74 -18.50 -23.33
N LYS A 108 -8.62 -18.11 -22.72
CA LYS A 108 -7.95 -18.90 -21.67
C LYS A 108 -8.63 -18.76 -20.31
N TYR A 109 -9.28 -17.63 -20.05
CA TYR A 109 -9.98 -17.33 -18.79
C TYR A 109 -11.46 -17.71 -18.82
N ILE A 110 -12.10 -17.72 -20.00
CA ILE A 110 -13.46 -18.25 -20.15
C ILE A 110 -13.39 -19.78 -20.07
N THR A 111 -13.44 -20.30 -18.84
CA THR A 111 -13.56 -21.74 -18.58
C THR A 111 -15.04 -22.17 -18.60
N LEU A 112 -15.28 -23.48 -18.50
CA LEU A 112 -16.63 -24.05 -18.35
C LEU A 112 -17.30 -23.66 -17.02
N GLU A 113 -16.52 -23.18 -16.04
CA GLU A 113 -17.03 -22.79 -14.73
C GLU A 113 -17.69 -21.40 -14.78
N ASP A 114 -18.93 -21.33 -14.31
CA ASP A 114 -19.72 -20.09 -14.28
C ASP A 114 -19.42 -19.28 -13.02
N THR A 115 -18.29 -18.58 -13.01
CA THR A 115 -17.93 -17.66 -11.92
C THR A 115 -18.52 -16.26 -12.16
N PRO A 116 -18.75 -15.45 -11.10
CA PRO A 116 -19.17 -14.05 -11.25
C PRO A 116 -18.23 -13.23 -12.14
N TYR A 117 -16.93 -13.49 -12.06
CA TYR A 117 -15.92 -12.83 -12.89
C TYR A 117 -16.02 -13.27 -14.36
N THR A 118 -16.23 -14.55 -14.62
CA THR A 118 -16.46 -15.07 -15.99
C THR A 118 -17.70 -14.43 -16.62
N ARG A 119 -18.79 -14.23 -15.86
CA ARG A 119 -19.99 -13.53 -16.36
C ARG A 119 -19.72 -12.06 -16.67
N TYR A 120 -18.97 -11.39 -15.80
CA TYR A 120 -18.54 -10.01 -16.03
C TYR A 120 -17.74 -9.89 -17.33
N LEU A 121 -16.76 -10.78 -17.56
CA LEU A 121 -15.97 -10.80 -18.79
C LEU A 121 -16.83 -11.08 -20.04
N LYS A 122 -17.80 -12.00 -19.96
CA LYS A 122 -18.72 -12.33 -21.07
C LYS A 122 -19.69 -11.17 -21.40
N GLY A 123 -19.93 -10.27 -20.45
CA GLY A 123 -20.83 -9.13 -20.63
C GLY A 123 -20.23 -7.94 -21.39
N ILE A 124 -18.94 -8.00 -21.76
CA ILE A 124 -18.21 -6.89 -22.35
C ILE A 124 -17.79 -7.24 -23.77
N ASP A 125 -18.14 -6.39 -24.74
CA ASP A 125 -17.58 -6.49 -26.10
C ASP A 125 -16.11 -6.07 -26.09
N VAL A 126 -15.27 -6.80 -26.82
CA VAL A 126 -13.82 -6.57 -26.94
C VAL A 126 -13.53 -5.12 -27.31
N LYS A 127 -14.32 -4.54 -28.23
CA LYS A 127 -14.15 -3.16 -28.71
C LYS A 127 -14.37 -2.10 -27.64
N ASP A 128 -15.20 -2.40 -26.64
CA ASP A 128 -15.53 -1.47 -25.56
C ASP A 128 -14.51 -1.51 -24.40
N THR A 129 -13.63 -2.51 -24.40
CA THR A 129 -12.62 -2.71 -23.35
C THR A 129 -11.50 -1.68 -23.38
N HIS A 130 -11.24 -1.07 -24.53
CA HIS A 130 -10.14 -0.14 -24.73
C HIS A 130 -10.59 1.19 -25.32
N LYS A 131 -9.95 2.28 -24.89
CA LYS A 131 -10.19 3.62 -25.44
C LYS A 131 -8.87 4.38 -25.62
N GLY A 132 -8.77 5.08 -26.75
CA GLY A 132 -7.68 6.00 -27.02
C GLY A 132 -8.02 7.42 -26.59
N TYR A 133 -7.12 8.04 -25.84
CA TYR A 133 -7.26 9.42 -25.38
C TYR A 133 -6.12 10.25 -25.95
N PHE A 134 -6.41 10.95 -27.03
CA PHE A 134 -5.44 11.82 -27.68
C PHE A 134 -6.06 13.15 -28.06
N SER A 135 -5.19 14.09 -28.38
CA SER A 135 -5.56 15.46 -28.73
C SER A 135 -6.40 15.48 -30.00
N ILE A 136 -7.48 16.26 -29.98
CA ILE A 136 -8.40 16.42 -31.12
C ILE A 136 -8.13 17.76 -31.78
N ASP A 137 -7.87 17.76 -33.09
CA ASP A 137 -7.74 18.99 -33.86
C ASP A 137 -9.11 19.68 -33.97
N LYS A 138 -9.21 20.91 -33.45
CA LYS A 138 -10.46 21.69 -33.40
C LYS A 138 -11.05 22.00 -34.79
N LYS A 139 -10.23 22.02 -35.86
CA LYS A 139 -10.68 22.32 -37.23
C LYS A 139 -11.21 21.08 -37.96
N THR A 140 -10.54 19.95 -37.80
CA THR A 140 -10.89 18.71 -38.51
C THR A 140 -11.72 17.74 -37.69
N LYS A 141 -11.84 17.98 -36.36
CA LYS A 141 -12.39 17.05 -35.36
C LYS A 141 -11.74 15.67 -35.37
N LYS A 142 -10.56 15.53 -35.98
CA LYS A 142 -9.79 14.28 -36.03
C LYS A 142 -8.79 14.23 -34.88
N ILE A 143 -8.54 13.02 -34.38
CA ILE A 143 -7.51 12.75 -33.39
C ILE A 143 -6.12 12.90 -34.05
N VAL A 144 -5.20 13.61 -33.40
CA VAL A 144 -3.85 13.93 -33.91
C VAL A 144 -2.77 13.68 -32.85
N ASN A 145 -1.52 13.47 -33.29
CA ASN A 145 -0.36 13.42 -32.39
C ASN A 145 -0.24 14.74 -31.61
N SER A 146 0.13 14.65 -30.33
CA SER A 146 0.40 15.84 -29.49
C SER A 146 1.54 16.66 -30.11
N ARG A 147 1.32 17.95 -30.38
CA ARG A 147 2.36 18.84 -30.91
C ARG A 147 3.28 19.31 -29.78
N THR A 148 4.54 18.90 -29.80
CA THR A 148 5.61 19.45 -28.97
C THR A 148 6.28 20.62 -29.71
N ASN A 149 5.70 21.83 -29.63
CA ASN A 149 6.35 23.01 -30.18
C ASN A 149 7.50 23.44 -29.25
N GLY A 150 8.73 23.31 -29.72
CA GLY A 150 9.98 23.46 -28.96
C GLY A 150 10.34 24.85 -28.39
N LYS A 151 9.39 25.65 -27.91
CA LYS A 151 9.67 26.88 -27.14
C LYS A 151 8.77 27.14 -25.92
N SER A 152 7.89 26.21 -25.57
CA SER A 152 7.16 26.19 -24.30
C SER A 152 6.68 24.76 -24.05
N GLU A 153 6.87 24.21 -22.86
CA GLU A 153 6.39 22.87 -22.45
C GLU A 153 4.85 22.77 -22.36
N GLU A 154 4.13 23.66 -23.04
CA GLU A 154 2.69 23.74 -23.03
C GLU A 154 2.08 23.22 -24.36
N SER A 155 1.68 21.95 -24.39
CA SER A 155 0.88 21.33 -25.46
C SER A 155 -0.62 21.72 -25.40
N ASP A 156 -1.26 21.79 -26.56
CA ASP A 156 -2.70 22.09 -26.77
C ASP A 156 -3.66 20.91 -26.43
N ASP A 157 -3.28 20.03 -25.51
CA ASP A 157 -3.98 18.76 -25.26
C ASP A 157 -5.25 18.89 -24.38
N ILE A 158 -5.69 20.11 -24.10
CA ILE A 158 -6.68 20.47 -23.04
C ILE A 158 -8.03 19.75 -23.19
N ASN A 159 -8.51 19.54 -24.43
CA ASN A 159 -9.93 19.21 -24.66
C ASN A 159 -10.29 17.72 -24.50
N ALA A 160 -9.35 16.79 -24.76
CA ALA A 160 -9.60 15.36 -24.61
C ALA A 160 -9.54 14.91 -23.14
N TYR A 161 -8.69 15.57 -22.35
CA TYR A 161 -8.46 15.24 -20.94
C TYR A 161 -9.57 15.74 -20.01
N ASP A 162 -10.23 16.86 -20.33
CA ASP A 162 -11.37 17.39 -19.57
C ASP A 162 -12.58 16.42 -19.52
N LEU A 163 -12.77 15.60 -20.56
CA LEU A 163 -13.82 14.57 -20.61
C LEU A 163 -13.54 13.38 -19.66
N ILE A 164 -12.27 13.05 -19.42
CA ILE A 164 -11.84 12.01 -18.47
C ILE A 164 -11.95 12.53 -17.03
N LEU A 165 -11.48 13.76 -16.81
CA LEU A 165 -11.50 14.44 -15.52
C LEU A 165 -12.93 14.61 -14.97
N LYS A 166 -13.91 14.88 -15.85
CA LYS A 166 -15.32 15.02 -15.47
C LYS A 166 -16.00 13.70 -15.09
N ASN A 167 -15.45 12.55 -15.49
CA ASN A 167 -16.09 11.24 -15.31
C ASN A 167 -15.23 10.24 -14.52
N LYS A 168 -14.36 10.72 -13.62
CA LYS A 168 -13.44 9.86 -12.85
C LYS A 168 -14.16 8.73 -12.09
N GLU A 169 -15.28 9.04 -11.45
CA GLU A 169 -16.08 8.06 -10.70
C GLU A 169 -16.67 6.98 -11.61
N ARG A 170 -17.10 7.35 -12.82
CA ARG A 170 -17.62 6.39 -13.80
C ARG A 170 -16.55 5.40 -14.25
N PHE A 171 -15.29 5.82 -14.36
CA PHE A 171 -14.19 4.90 -14.69
C PHE A 171 -13.90 3.87 -13.60
N LEU A 172 -14.27 4.15 -12.34
CA LEU A 172 -14.13 3.23 -11.21
C LEU A 172 -15.30 2.23 -11.14
N SER A 173 -16.44 2.51 -11.79
CA SER A 173 -17.57 1.59 -11.86
C SER A 173 -17.31 0.41 -12.79
N PHE A 174 -17.76 -0.79 -12.39
CA PHE A 174 -17.76 -1.99 -13.24
C PHE A 174 -18.76 -1.92 -14.39
N ASP A 175 -19.72 -0.98 -14.35
CA ASP A 175 -20.67 -0.76 -15.45
C ASP A 175 -19.99 -0.12 -16.68
N GLU A 176 -18.86 0.56 -16.48
CA GLU A 176 -18.07 1.09 -17.59
C GLU A 176 -17.11 0.00 -18.09
N PRO A 177 -17.29 -0.54 -19.31
CA PRO A 177 -16.49 -1.68 -19.81
C PRO A 177 -15.02 -1.35 -20.07
N THR A 178 -14.69 -0.06 -20.22
CA THR A 178 -13.34 0.39 -20.51
C THR A 178 -12.39 0.15 -19.34
N ARG A 179 -11.29 -0.54 -19.65
CA ARG A 179 -10.24 -0.96 -18.71
C ARG A 179 -8.83 -0.71 -19.25
N PHE A 180 -8.67 -0.60 -20.56
CA PHE A 180 -7.40 -0.34 -21.22
C PHE A 180 -7.42 1.05 -21.85
N ILE A 181 -6.39 1.84 -21.57
CA ILE A 181 -6.30 3.25 -21.93
C ILE A 181 -5.07 3.43 -22.81
N PHE A 182 -5.23 4.00 -24.00
CA PHE A 182 -4.12 4.31 -24.90
C PHE A 182 -3.87 5.83 -24.89
N SER A 183 -2.61 6.24 -24.68
CA SER A 183 -2.18 7.64 -24.65
C SER A 183 -0.86 7.82 -25.39
N HIS A 184 -0.67 8.98 -26.01
CA HIS A 184 0.57 9.34 -26.70
C HIS A 184 1.55 10.09 -25.77
N SER A 185 1.05 11.05 -24.99
CA SER A 185 1.84 11.81 -24.01
C SER A 185 1.69 11.24 -22.59
N ALA A 186 2.70 11.52 -21.75
CA ALA A 186 2.53 11.43 -20.30
C ALA A 186 1.33 12.30 -19.95
N LEU A 187 0.34 11.70 -19.29
CA LEU A 187 -0.90 12.37 -18.93
C LEU A 187 -0.55 13.66 -18.15
N ARG A 188 -1.29 14.76 -18.23
CA ARG A 188 -0.88 16.01 -17.55
C ARG A 188 -1.21 16.02 -16.04
N GLU A 189 -0.80 17.07 -15.34
CA GLU A 189 -1.32 17.37 -13.99
C GLU A 189 -2.87 17.41 -14.04
N GLY A 190 -3.52 16.69 -13.12
CA GLY A 190 -4.97 16.53 -13.07
C GLY A 190 -5.46 15.11 -13.39
N TRP A 191 -4.81 14.38 -14.30
CA TRP A 191 -5.10 12.96 -14.50
C TRP A 191 -4.49 12.13 -13.36
N ASP A 192 -5.38 11.69 -12.48
CA ASP A 192 -5.10 11.02 -11.23
C ASP A 192 -6.17 9.96 -11.04
N ASN A 193 -5.95 8.79 -11.65
CA ASN A 193 -6.75 7.61 -11.35
C ASN A 193 -5.89 6.68 -10.48
N PRO A 194 -6.29 6.39 -9.25
CA PRO A 194 -5.50 5.57 -8.34
C PRO A 194 -5.50 4.07 -8.69
N ASN A 195 -6.35 3.63 -9.63
CA ASN A 195 -6.55 2.21 -9.96
C ASN A 195 -5.79 1.77 -11.22
N ILE A 196 -4.70 2.45 -11.56
CA ILE A 196 -3.81 2.05 -12.66
C ILE A 196 -2.81 1.04 -12.11
N PHE A 197 -2.94 -0.23 -12.51
CA PHE A 197 -2.08 -1.31 -12.03
C PHE A 197 -1.07 -1.77 -13.08
N GLN A 198 -1.24 -1.39 -14.35
CA GLN A 198 -0.31 -1.73 -15.42
C GLN A 198 0.02 -0.50 -16.25
N ILE A 199 1.31 -0.34 -16.54
CA ILE A 199 1.82 0.64 -17.50
C ILE A 199 2.65 -0.11 -18.55
N CYS A 200 2.27 0.02 -19.81
CA CYS A 200 2.99 -0.54 -20.93
C CYS A 200 3.53 0.60 -21.81
N THR A 201 4.83 0.64 -22.03
CA THR A 201 5.47 1.63 -22.91
C THR A 201 5.85 0.98 -24.24
N LEU A 202 5.08 1.27 -25.29
CA LEU A 202 5.34 0.81 -26.67
C LEU A 202 6.27 1.77 -27.45
N LYS A 203 6.58 2.93 -26.87
CA LYS A 203 7.49 3.95 -27.44
C LYS A 203 8.95 3.72 -27.01
N HIS A 204 9.89 4.06 -27.89
CA HIS A 204 11.30 4.18 -27.56
C HIS A 204 11.54 5.49 -26.78
N SER A 205 11.55 5.42 -25.46
CA SER A 205 11.87 6.57 -24.61
C SER A 205 13.36 6.62 -24.30
N ASN A 206 14.05 7.60 -24.89
CA ASN A 206 15.45 7.91 -24.59
C ASN A 206 15.63 8.81 -23.34
N SER A 207 14.53 9.26 -22.71
CA SER A 207 14.57 10.18 -21.57
C SER A 207 14.18 9.48 -20.27
N THR A 208 15.13 9.32 -19.36
CA THR A 208 14.93 8.72 -18.02
C THR A 208 13.96 9.54 -17.16
N ILE A 209 14.02 10.87 -17.26
CA ILE A 209 13.19 11.81 -16.47
C ILE A 209 11.68 11.64 -16.78
N GLY A 210 11.31 11.43 -18.04
CA GLY A 210 9.92 11.20 -18.44
C GLY A 210 9.36 9.88 -17.91
N LYS A 211 10.19 8.81 -17.91
CA LYS A 211 9.80 7.47 -17.43
C LYS A 211 9.40 7.50 -15.95
N ARG A 212 10.16 8.21 -15.10
CA ARG A 212 9.83 8.33 -13.67
C ARG A 212 8.47 8.99 -13.43
N GLN A 213 8.17 10.06 -14.17
CA GLN A 213 6.89 10.77 -14.03
C GLN A 213 5.72 9.93 -14.56
N GLU A 214 5.93 9.12 -15.60
CA GLU A 214 4.94 8.18 -16.13
C GLU A 214 4.62 7.08 -15.11
N VAL A 215 5.65 6.44 -14.53
CA VAL A 215 5.51 5.40 -13.49
C VAL A 215 4.86 5.95 -12.22
N GLY A 216 5.25 7.16 -11.80
CA GLY A 216 4.70 7.81 -10.60
C GLY A 216 3.18 7.99 -10.62
N ARG A 217 2.54 7.94 -11.79
CA ARG A 217 1.07 8.04 -11.93
C ARG A 217 0.35 6.78 -11.49
N GLY A 218 0.99 5.61 -11.59
CA GLY A 218 0.45 4.32 -11.15
C GLY A 218 0.84 3.93 -9.71
N MET A 219 1.64 4.73 -9.02
CA MET A 219 2.12 4.44 -7.66
C MET A 219 1.16 4.89 -6.55
N ARG A 220 -0.07 5.27 -6.90
CA ARG A 220 -1.07 5.73 -5.92
C ARG A 220 -1.76 4.54 -5.27
N LEU A 221 -2.23 4.75 -4.03
CA LEU A 221 -3.10 3.77 -3.37
C LEU A 221 -4.46 3.77 -4.06
N CYS A 222 -4.89 2.59 -4.51
CA CYS A 222 -6.15 2.35 -5.19
C CYS A 222 -7.37 2.66 -4.30
N VAL A 223 -8.53 2.78 -4.94
CA VAL A 223 -9.83 2.95 -4.30
C VAL A 223 -10.77 1.82 -4.71
N ASP A 224 -11.71 1.48 -3.84
CA ASP A 224 -12.78 0.54 -4.13
C ASP A 224 -13.90 1.20 -4.96
N LYS A 225 -14.94 0.41 -5.28
CA LYS A 225 -16.14 0.88 -6.01
C LYS A 225 -16.92 1.99 -5.29
N ASN A 226 -16.75 2.16 -3.98
CA ASN A 226 -17.41 3.20 -3.19
C ASN A 226 -16.56 4.49 -3.13
N GLY A 227 -15.32 4.45 -3.66
CA GLY A 227 -14.37 5.54 -3.58
C GLY A 227 -13.52 5.53 -2.31
N ASP A 228 -13.63 4.49 -1.49
CA ASP A 228 -12.85 4.35 -0.27
C ASP A 228 -11.42 3.93 -0.61
N ARG A 229 -10.44 4.64 -0.04
CA ARG A 229 -9.02 4.37 -0.30
C ARG A 229 -8.59 3.09 0.41
N VAL A 230 -7.89 2.23 -0.33
CA VAL A 230 -7.34 0.97 0.19
C VAL A 230 -6.01 1.27 0.89
N ASP A 231 -6.10 1.87 2.08
CA ASP A 231 -4.98 2.17 2.97
C ASP A 231 -4.92 1.23 4.19
N GLU A 232 -4.05 1.51 5.16
CA GLU A 232 -3.90 0.68 6.38
C GLU A 232 -5.18 0.59 7.22
N ASN A 233 -6.13 1.51 7.04
CA ASN A 233 -7.42 1.50 7.74
C ASN A 233 -8.50 0.73 6.97
N TYR A 234 -8.21 0.32 5.72
CA TYR A 234 -9.15 -0.44 4.91
C TYR A 234 -9.29 -1.86 5.43
N LEU A 235 -10.51 -2.37 5.43
CA LEU A 235 -10.84 -3.66 6.02
C LEU A 235 -10.05 -4.81 5.36
N GLY A 236 -9.34 -5.60 6.17
CA GLY A 236 -8.53 -6.74 5.70
C GLY A 236 -7.15 -6.35 5.17
N ILE A 237 -6.75 -5.08 5.32
CA ILE A 237 -5.44 -4.56 4.93
C ILE A 237 -4.59 -4.33 6.18
N ASP A 238 -3.31 -4.66 6.09
CA ASP A 238 -2.30 -4.28 7.06
C ASP A 238 -1.03 -3.78 6.34
N LYS A 239 -0.03 -3.41 7.13
CA LYS A 239 1.27 -2.94 6.61
C LYS A 239 1.99 -3.94 5.70
N ASN A 240 1.67 -5.22 5.82
CA ASN A 240 2.37 -6.30 5.11
C ASN A 240 1.73 -6.60 3.75
N ASN A 241 0.40 -6.44 3.59
CA ASN A 241 -0.30 -6.77 2.34
C ASN A 241 -0.72 -5.55 1.50
N ILE A 242 -0.66 -4.34 2.05
CA ILE A 242 -1.04 -3.11 1.32
C ILE A 242 -0.23 -2.94 0.02
N GLN A 243 1.04 -3.34 0.05
CA GLN A 243 1.95 -3.27 -1.10
C GLN A 243 1.62 -4.33 -2.16
N ASP A 244 1.22 -5.53 -1.77
CA ASP A 244 0.84 -6.60 -2.69
C ASP A 244 -0.39 -6.20 -3.54
N ILE A 245 -1.32 -5.48 -2.91
CA ILE A 245 -2.52 -4.97 -3.57
C ILE A 245 -2.16 -3.81 -4.48
N ASN A 246 -1.41 -2.83 -3.98
CA ASN A 246 -1.03 -1.62 -4.71
C ASN A 246 0.27 -1.78 -5.51
N LYS A 247 0.50 -2.97 -6.09
CA LYS A 247 1.65 -3.26 -6.95
C LYS A 247 1.38 -2.87 -8.39
N LEU A 248 2.20 -1.95 -8.90
CA LEU A 248 2.22 -1.51 -10.30
C LEU A 248 3.13 -2.43 -11.14
N THR A 249 2.61 -2.98 -12.23
CA THR A 249 3.39 -3.71 -13.23
C THR A 249 3.80 -2.75 -14.34
N VAL A 250 5.10 -2.70 -14.66
CA VAL A 250 5.62 -1.93 -15.79
C VAL A 250 6.15 -2.87 -16.87
N VAL A 251 5.66 -2.72 -18.09
CA VAL A 251 6.08 -3.49 -19.28
C VAL A 251 6.79 -2.53 -20.24
N ALA A 252 8.09 -2.74 -20.45
CA ALA A 252 8.94 -1.87 -21.27
C ALA A 252 9.75 -2.67 -22.30
N SER A 253 10.35 -1.99 -23.27
CA SER A 253 11.19 -2.60 -24.32
C SER A 253 12.62 -2.87 -23.88
N GLU A 254 13.03 -2.36 -22.71
CA GLU A 254 14.35 -2.56 -22.15
C GLU A 254 14.38 -3.71 -21.14
N SER A 255 15.57 -4.27 -20.88
CA SER A 255 15.71 -5.33 -19.88
C SER A 255 15.36 -4.81 -18.49
N TYR A 256 14.76 -5.68 -17.66
CA TYR A 256 14.42 -5.39 -16.26
C TYR A 256 15.59 -4.75 -15.51
N LYS A 257 16.81 -5.28 -15.71
CA LYS A 257 18.03 -4.80 -15.08
C LYS A 257 18.29 -3.32 -15.37
N ASN A 258 18.23 -2.92 -16.64
CA ASN A 258 18.52 -1.54 -17.04
C ASN A 258 17.43 -0.57 -16.54
N PHE A 259 16.16 -0.98 -16.61
CA PHE A 259 15.04 -0.19 -16.10
C PHE A 259 15.15 0.03 -14.58
N ALA A 260 15.40 -1.05 -13.84
CA ALA A 260 15.49 -1.01 -12.39
C ALA A 260 16.68 -0.16 -11.91
N GLU A 261 17.86 -0.38 -12.48
CA GLU A 261 19.06 0.40 -12.16
C GLU A 261 18.86 1.90 -12.43
N GLY A 262 18.22 2.24 -13.56
CA GLY A 262 17.90 3.62 -13.91
C GLY A 262 16.96 4.29 -12.89
N LEU A 263 15.83 3.65 -12.55
CA LEU A 263 14.88 4.25 -11.61
C LEU A 263 15.45 4.34 -10.18
N GLN A 264 16.20 3.32 -9.75
CA GLN A 264 16.86 3.32 -8.44
C GLN A 264 17.88 4.46 -8.34
N LYS A 265 18.64 4.70 -9.41
CA LYS A 265 19.58 5.83 -9.49
C LYS A 265 18.84 7.17 -9.39
N ASP A 266 17.77 7.36 -10.16
CA ASP A 266 16.97 8.59 -10.13
C ASP A 266 16.35 8.86 -8.76
N ILE A 267 15.89 7.82 -8.05
CA ILE A 267 15.38 7.93 -6.68
C ILE A 267 16.52 8.31 -5.72
N LYS A 268 17.69 7.69 -5.86
CA LYS A 268 18.87 7.95 -5.02
C LYS A 268 19.39 9.39 -5.18
N GLU A 269 19.36 9.95 -6.38
CA GLU A 269 19.77 11.33 -6.65
C GLU A 269 18.85 12.36 -5.96
N VAL A 270 17.55 12.11 -5.87
CA VAL A 270 16.60 13.00 -5.17
C VAL A 270 16.65 12.84 -3.65
N LEU A 271 16.93 11.63 -3.15
CA LEU A 271 17.02 11.36 -1.71
C LEU A 271 18.39 11.74 -1.11
N TYR A 272 19.21 12.53 -1.81
CA TYR A 272 20.59 12.88 -1.42
C TYR A 272 20.71 13.45 0.01
N ASP A 273 19.70 14.19 0.47
CA ASP A 273 19.70 14.83 1.79
C ASP A 273 19.40 13.87 2.95
N ARG A 274 19.11 12.59 2.69
CA ARG A 274 18.87 11.63 3.76
C ARG A 274 20.19 11.08 4.33
N PRO A 275 20.30 11.01 5.67
CA PRO A 275 21.45 10.40 6.33
C PRO A 275 21.55 8.93 5.92
N ARG A 276 22.73 8.50 5.45
CA ARG A 276 22.96 7.10 5.01
C ARG A 276 23.56 6.21 6.09
N LYS A 277 24.12 6.83 7.13
CA LYS A 277 24.83 6.15 8.22
C LYS A 277 24.19 6.48 9.55
N ALA A 278 24.13 5.48 10.43
CA ALA A 278 23.68 5.61 11.80
C ALA A 278 24.87 5.93 12.72
N GLU A 279 25.68 6.93 12.33
CA GLU A 279 26.87 7.36 13.08
C GLU A 279 26.50 8.09 14.38
N GLN A 280 27.44 8.20 15.32
CA GLN A 280 27.16 8.84 16.61
C GLN A 280 26.66 10.29 16.42
N GLU A 281 27.29 11.04 15.52
CA GLU A 281 26.99 12.43 15.19
C GLU A 281 25.56 12.62 14.69
N TYR A 282 25.02 11.64 13.96
CA TYR A 282 23.66 11.69 13.43
C TYR A 282 22.60 11.80 14.53
N PHE A 283 22.82 11.16 15.68
CA PHE A 283 21.87 11.17 16.80
C PHE A 283 21.98 12.43 17.67
N VAL A 284 23.14 13.11 17.70
CA VAL A 284 23.36 14.27 18.57
C VAL A 284 22.43 15.42 18.17
N GLY A 285 21.70 15.98 19.14
CA GLY A 285 20.82 17.14 18.92
C GLY A 285 19.50 16.82 18.21
N LYS A 286 19.25 15.55 17.88
CA LYS A 286 17.94 15.12 17.35
C LYS A 286 16.88 15.17 18.44
N LYS A 287 15.70 15.68 18.08
CA LYS A 287 14.55 15.75 18.98
C LYS A 287 13.65 14.54 18.77
N ILE A 288 13.35 13.84 19.85
CA ILE A 288 12.41 12.71 19.86
C ILE A 288 11.28 12.98 20.85
N LEU A 289 10.14 12.33 20.63
CA LEU A 289 9.00 12.38 21.54
C LEU A 289 9.13 11.26 22.58
N VAL A 290 9.15 11.64 23.85
CA VAL A 290 9.13 10.74 25.01
C VAL A 290 7.94 11.14 25.86
N ASN A 291 6.95 10.26 26.03
CA ASN A 291 5.73 10.54 26.81
C ASN A 291 5.06 11.88 26.43
N SER A 292 4.95 12.17 25.13
CA SER A 292 4.41 13.43 24.57
C SER A 292 5.23 14.70 24.86
N THR A 293 6.45 14.58 25.38
CA THR A 293 7.39 15.68 25.58
C THR A 293 8.53 15.58 24.58
N SER A 294 8.91 16.69 23.95
CA SER A 294 10.05 16.72 23.02
C SER A 294 11.36 16.77 23.82
N VAL A 295 12.19 15.73 23.66
CA VAL A 295 13.48 15.59 24.33
C VAL A 295 14.58 15.57 23.27
N GLU A 296 15.64 16.34 23.50
CA GLU A 296 16.81 16.39 22.63
C GLU A 296 17.85 15.37 23.07
N ILE A 297 18.40 14.61 22.12
CA ILE A 297 19.41 13.58 22.39
C ILE A 297 20.76 14.25 22.70
N SER A 298 21.24 14.07 23.92
CA SER A 298 22.55 14.53 24.35
C SER A 298 23.69 13.72 23.71
N LYS A 299 24.90 14.29 23.69
CA LYS A 299 26.11 13.59 23.19
C LYS A 299 26.38 12.26 23.91
N ARG A 300 26.04 12.16 25.21
CA ARG A 300 26.17 10.92 25.99
C ARG A 300 25.15 9.87 25.52
N GLN A 301 23.88 10.26 25.39
CA GLN A 301 22.81 9.36 24.92
C GLN A 301 23.08 8.87 23.49
N ALA A 302 23.53 9.75 22.59
CA ALA A 302 23.93 9.36 21.24
C ALA A 302 25.03 8.28 21.24
N LYS A 303 26.03 8.39 22.12
CA LYS A 303 27.08 7.38 22.28
C LYS A 303 26.55 6.04 22.79
N GLU A 304 25.59 6.06 23.69
CA GLU A 304 24.94 4.86 24.23
C GLU A 304 24.06 4.17 23.18
N ILE A 305 23.32 4.95 22.39
CA ILE A 305 22.55 4.47 21.23
C ILE A 305 23.49 3.79 20.22
N TYR A 306 24.58 4.46 19.85
CA TYR A 306 25.56 3.93 18.90
C TYR A 306 26.17 2.60 19.39
N ARG A 307 26.58 2.52 20.66
CA ARG A 307 27.08 1.27 21.27
C ARG A 307 26.05 0.16 21.29
N TYR A 308 24.78 0.49 21.53
CA TYR A 308 23.69 -0.47 21.49
C TYR A 308 23.53 -1.05 20.08
N LEU A 309 23.63 -0.22 19.03
CA LEU A 309 23.53 -0.67 17.65
C LEU A 309 24.69 -1.62 17.29
N ILE A 310 25.92 -1.29 17.66
CA ILE A 310 27.09 -2.16 17.43
C ILE A 310 26.94 -3.48 18.17
N LYS A 311 26.59 -3.44 19.47
CA LYS A 311 26.57 -4.63 20.33
C LYS A 311 25.57 -5.70 19.85
N ASN A 312 24.50 -5.28 19.17
CA ASN A 312 23.47 -6.19 18.65
C ASN A 312 23.65 -6.47 17.14
N ASP A 313 24.78 -6.11 16.55
CA ASP A 313 25.06 -6.25 15.12
C ASP A 313 23.98 -5.59 14.24
N TYR A 314 23.42 -4.48 14.72
CA TYR A 314 22.39 -3.69 14.02
C TYR A 314 22.98 -2.66 13.06
N ILE A 315 24.27 -2.33 13.22
CA ILE A 315 25.07 -1.59 12.26
C ILE A 315 26.33 -2.37 11.90
N ASP A 316 26.82 -2.22 10.66
CA ASP A 316 28.09 -2.79 10.21
C ASP A 316 29.30 -1.89 10.53
N GLU A 317 30.50 -2.33 10.15
CA GLU A 317 31.76 -1.58 10.34
C GLU A 317 31.78 -0.22 9.60
N ASP A 318 30.89 -0.05 8.61
CA ASP A 318 30.74 1.19 7.84
C ASP A 318 29.58 2.06 8.35
N ASP A 319 29.00 1.73 9.51
CA ASP A 319 27.84 2.37 10.15
C ASP A 319 26.51 2.28 9.36
N ASN A 320 26.38 1.32 8.43
CA ASN A 320 25.14 1.06 7.72
C ASN A 320 24.24 0.13 8.53
N VAL A 321 22.92 0.35 8.45
CA VAL A 321 21.93 -0.49 9.15
C VAL A 321 21.86 -1.88 8.53
N THR A 322 22.12 -2.91 9.32
CA THR A 322 22.24 -4.31 8.86
C THR A 322 20.89 -4.97 8.56
N LYS A 323 20.94 -6.13 7.89
CA LYS A 323 19.77 -7.02 7.70
C LYS A 323 19.21 -7.53 9.04
N ASN A 324 20.07 -7.77 10.04
CA ASN A 324 19.66 -8.27 11.36
C ASN A 324 18.72 -7.30 12.08
N TYR A 325 19.03 -6.00 12.08
CA TYR A 325 18.14 -4.98 12.66
C TYR A 325 16.73 -5.05 12.08
N ARG A 326 16.63 -5.25 10.77
CA ARG A 326 15.33 -5.29 10.07
C ARG A 326 14.57 -6.55 10.33
N LEU A 327 15.26 -7.69 10.39
CA LEU A 327 14.66 -8.97 10.77
C LEU A 327 14.07 -8.86 12.18
N ASP A 328 14.83 -8.28 13.12
CA ASP A 328 14.35 -8.10 14.49
C ASP A 328 13.23 -7.07 14.60
N LEU A 329 13.31 -5.97 13.86
CA LEU A 329 12.23 -4.98 13.79
C LEU A 329 10.94 -5.59 13.22
N ALA A 330 11.02 -6.32 12.11
CA ALA A 330 9.87 -6.94 11.46
C ALA A 330 9.23 -8.03 12.33
N ASN A 331 10.03 -8.73 13.12
CA ASN A 331 9.57 -9.77 14.04
C ASN A 331 9.19 -9.23 15.43
N ASN A 332 9.24 -7.92 15.67
CA ASN A 332 9.09 -7.29 16.99
C ASN A 332 10.02 -7.90 18.06
N SER A 333 11.21 -8.34 17.67
CA SER A 333 12.22 -9.00 18.51
C SER A 333 13.46 -8.13 18.73
N LEU A 334 13.35 -6.81 18.57
CA LEU A 334 14.44 -5.87 18.85
C LEU A 334 14.88 -5.97 20.32
N THR A 335 16.20 -6.06 20.53
CA THR A 335 16.76 -6.05 21.88
C THR A 335 16.37 -4.74 22.60
N PRO A 336 15.92 -4.78 23.86
CA PRO A 336 15.60 -3.56 24.60
C PRO A 336 16.80 -2.61 24.73
N LEU A 337 16.56 -1.30 24.58
CA LEU A 337 17.59 -0.29 24.81
C LEU A 337 18.03 -0.27 26.29
N PRO A 338 19.31 0.00 26.58
CA PRO A 338 19.83 -0.06 27.94
C PRO A 338 19.44 1.17 28.78
N GLY A 339 19.18 0.94 30.07
CA GLY A 339 19.15 1.98 31.11
C GLY A 339 18.19 3.13 30.84
N GLU A 340 18.70 4.37 30.86
CA GLU A 340 17.93 5.60 30.72
C GLU A 340 17.33 5.82 29.32
N LEU A 341 17.70 4.99 28.33
CA LEU A 341 17.19 5.06 26.95
C LEU A 341 15.90 4.27 26.73
N LEU A 342 15.45 3.44 27.68
CA LEU A 342 14.21 2.67 27.59
C LEU A 342 12.98 3.52 27.22
N PRO A 343 12.72 4.68 27.86
CA PRO A 343 11.60 5.55 27.50
C PRO A 343 11.74 6.19 26.11
N MET A 344 12.96 6.20 25.57
CA MET A 344 13.32 6.82 24.29
C MET A 344 13.26 5.82 23.12
N ALA A 345 12.92 4.56 23.39
CA ALA A 345 13.10 3.47 22.43
C ALA A 345 12.40 3.68 21.10
N ASP A 346 11.11 4.02 21.12
CA ASP A 346 10.33 4.29 19.92
C ASP A 346 10.93 5.44 19.10
N GLY A 347 11.39 6.50 19.77
CA GLY A 347 12.00 7.66 19.13
C GLY A 347 13.35 7.32 18.49
N VAL A 348 14.18 6.54 19.19
CA VAL A 348 15.48 6.08 18.69
C VAL A 348 15.30 5.16 17.49
N HIS A 349 14.43 4.16 17.57
CA HIS A 349 14.19 3.26 16.44
C HIS A 349 13.56 3.98 15.24
N LYS A 350 12.73 5.01 15.45
CA LYS A 350 12.28 5.88 14.33
C LYS A 350 13.42 6.62 13.66
N LEU A 351 14.41 7.10 14.42
CA LEU A 351 15.61 7.73 13.86
C LEU A 351 16.43 6.71 13.06
N VAL A 352 16.66 5.51 13.60
CA VAL A 352 17.36 4.42 12.90
C VAL A 352 16.63 4.04 11.61
N GLN A 353 15.30 3.92 11.63
CA GLN A 353 14.47 3.66 10.44
C GLN A 353 14.50 4.80 9.41
N SER A 354 14.83 6.02 9.84
CA SER A 354 14.94 7.17 8.93
C SER A 354 16.30 7.25 8.22
N VAL A 355 17.29 6.47 8.68
CA VAL A 355 18.55 6.28 7.98
C VAL A 355 18.27 5.57 6.67
N PHE A 356 18.65 6.20 5.57
CA PHE A 356 18.37 5.70 4.23
C PHE A 356 19.19 4.45 3.95
N ASP A 357 18.47 3.38 3.62
CA ASP A 357 19.08 2.13 3.17
C ASP A 357 18.94 1.97 1.65
N GLU A 358 20.06 1.64 1.01
CA GLU A 358 20.10 1.38 -0.43
C GLU A 358 19.46 0.03 -0.81
N ASN A 359 19.40 -0.94 0.11
CA ASN A 359 18.81 -2.24 -0.19
C ASN A 359 17.26 -2.18 -0.27
N VAL A 360 16.59 -1.27 0.44
CA VAL A 360 15.15 -1.02 0.25
C VAL A 360 14.82 -0.74 -1.22
N LEU A 361 15.68 0.01 -1.93
CA LEU A 361 15.46 0.29 -3.36
C LEU A 361 15.53 -0.97 -4.23
N LYS A 362 16.32 -1.98 -3.82
CA LYS A 362 16.40 -3.27 -4.51
C LYS A 362 15.14 -4.09 -4.31
N ASP A 363 14.58 -4.05 -3.11
CA ASP A 363 13.36 -4.79 -2.75
C ASP A 363 12.07 -4.13 -3.29
N MET A 364 12.13 -2.84 -3.67
CA MET A 364 10.99 -2.11 -4.28
C MET A 364 10.60 -2.62 -5.67
N MET A 365 11.49 -3.34 -6.34
CA MET A 365 11.28 -3.85 -7.69
C MET A 365 11.44 -5.35 -7.73
N GLU A 366 10.56 -5.99 -8.49
CA GLU A 366 10.61 -7.43 -8.70
C GLU A 366 10.45 -7.72 -10.19
N ASP A 367 11.19 -8.71 -10.67
CA ASP A 367 11.05 -9.20 -12.03
C ASP A 367 9.72 -9.95 -12.19
N GLY A 368 8.81 -9.39 -12.99
CA GLY A 368 7.49 -9.96 -13.26
C GLY A 368 7.52 -11.27 -14.06
N ASN A 369 8.66 -11.62 -14.68
CA ASN A 369 8.83 -12.89 -15.40
C ASN A 369 9.13 -14.08 -14.48
N LYS A 370 9.41 -13.85 -13.19
CA LYS A 370 9.60 -14.94 -12.23
C LYS A 370 8.39 -15.86 -12.21
N VAL A 371 8.65 -17.14 -11.94
CA VAL A 371 7.62 -18.17 -11.85
C VAL A 371 6.67 -17.82 -10.71
N LYS A 372 5.44 -17.47 -11.07
CA LYS A 372 4.33 -17.38 -10.13
C LYS A 372 3.68 -18.74 -10.00
N ILE A 373 3.19 -19.06 -8.81
CA ILE A 373 2.39 -20.27 -8.61
C ILE A 373 1.06 -20.07 -9.36
N PRO A 374 0.76 -20.87 -10.42
CA PRO A 374 -0.44 -20.68 -11.23
C PRO A 374 -1.70 -20.98 -10.42
N GLU A 375 -1.63 -21.99 -9.55
CA GLU A 375 -2.75 -22.41 -8.72
C GLU A 375 -2.24 -23.18 -7.49
N ASN A 376 -2.55 -22.67 -6.29
CA ASN A 376 -2.26 -23.37 -5.03
C ASN A 376 -3.55 -24.02 -4.52
N LYS A 377 -3.99 -25.07 -5.21
CA LYS A 377 -5.24 -25.78 -4.91
C LYS A 377 -5.19 -26.46 -3.55
N LEU A 378 -6.38 -26.74 -3.03
CA LEU A 378 -6.54 -27.61 -1.88
C LEU A 378 -6.08 -29.04 -2.24
N ASN A 379 -5.20 -29.60 -1.44
CA ASN A 379 -4.65 -30.95 -1.63
C ASN A 379 -5.45 -31.99 -0.82
N GLU A 380 -4.98 -33.24 -0.81
CA GLU A 380 -5.63 -34.35 -0.09
C GLU A 380 -5.79 -34.10 1.42
N ASN A 381 -4.92 -33.28 2.04
CA ASN A 381 -5.01 -32.97 3.47
C ASN A 381 -6.28 -32.20 3.81
N PHE A 382 -6.81 -31.38 2.89
CA PHE A 382 -8.08 -30.69 3.09
C PHE A 382 -9.25 -31.68 3.24
N TYR A 383 -9.25 -32.76 2.44
CA TYR A 383 -10.33 -33.75 2.42
C TYR A 383 -10.23 -34.79 3.54
N LYS A 384 -9.21 -34.71 4.41
CA LYS A 384 -9.12 -35.55 5.61
C LYS A 384 -10.33 -35.32 6.52
N LYS A 385 -10.86 -36.42 7.05
CA LYS A 385 -12.07 -36.41 7.87
C LYS A 385 -11.90 -35.53 9.12
N GLU A 386 -10.70 -35.52 9.68
CA GLU A 386 -10.28 -34.72 10.81
C GLU A 386 -10.41 -33.22 10.49
N PHE A 387 -9.84 -32.77 9.36
CA PHE A 387 -9.90 -31.37 8.95
C PHE A 387 -11.32 -30.92 8.63
N GLN A 388 -12.08 -31.73 7.88
CA GLN A 388 -13.48 -31.43 7.55
C GLN A 388 -14.35 -31.29 8.80
N THR A 389 -14.12 -32.12 9.82
CA THR A 389 -14.83 -32.04 11.10
C THR A 389 -14.53 -30.70 11.79
N LEU A 390 -13.26 -30.31 11.86
CA LEU A 390 -12.87 -29.02 12.42
C LEU A 390 -13.43 -27.85 11.62
N TRP A 391 -13.33 -27.89 10.29
CA TRP A 391 -13.82 -26.85 9.40
C TRP A 391 -15.32 -26.62 9.58
N ASN A 392 -16.11 -27.69 9.70
CA ASN A 392 -17.54 -27.60 9.92
C ASN A 392 -17.92 -26.98 11.27
N TYR A 393 -17.05 -27.00 12.29
CA TYR A 393 -17.33 -26.32 13.56
C TYR A 393 -17.06 -24.81 13.49
N ILE A 394 -16.15 -24.38 12.62
CA ILE A 394 -15.65 -23.00 12.60
C ILE A 394 -16.16 -22.18 11.42
N ASN A 395 -16.60 -22.82 10.34
CA ASN A 395 -16.97 -22.14 9.09
C ASN A 395 -18.28 -21.35 9.17
N HIS A 396 -18.85 -21.19 10.35
CA HIS A 396 -20.09 -20.46 10.57
C HIS A 396 -19.85 -18.95 10.66
N LYS A 397 -20.81 -18.16 10.18
CA LYS A 397 -20.83 -16.72 10.40
C LYS A 397 -21.51 -16.40 11.72
N TYR A 398 -20.99 -15.39 12.41
CA TYR A 398 -21.51 -14.92 13.69
C TYR A 398 -21.89 -13.45 13.57
N ALA A 399 -22.98 -13.06 14.23
CA ALA A 399 -23.28 -11.66 14.55
C ALA A 399 -23.20 -11.50 16.07
N TYR A 400 -22.70 -10.37 16.51
CA TYR A 400 -22.72 -10.04 17.93
C TYR A 400 -23.94 -9.18 18.25
N THR A 401 -24.48 -9.36 19.46
CA THR A 401 -25.42 -8.44 20.07
C THR A 401 -24.76 -7.89 21.32
N VAL A 402 -24.71 -6.56 21.43
CA VAL A 402 -24.27 -5.88 22.66
C VAL A 402 -25.49 -5.37 23.38
N GLU A 403 -25.66 -5.78 24.64
CA GLU A 403 -26.62 -5.15 25.53
C GLU A 403 -25.95 -3.93 26.16
N PHE A 404 -26.50 -2.74 25.93
CA PHE A 404 -25.84 -1.48 26.26
C PHE A 404 -26.70 -0.64 27.21
N ASP A 405 -26.31 -0.58 28.49
CA ASP A 405 -26.94 0.34 29.44
C ASP A 405 -26.37 1.76 29.29
N SER A 406 -27.17 2.65 28.71
CA SER A 406 -26.81 4.06 28.56
C SER A 406 -26.57 4.75 29.90
N SER A 407 -27.27 4.35 30.96
CA SER A 407 -27.15 4.96 32.29
C SER A 407 -25.81 4.62 32.94
N GLU A 408 -25.35 3.40 32.75
CA GLU A 408 -24.04 2.95 33.22
C GLU A 408 -22.92 3.68 32.47
N LEU A 409 -23.01 3.80 31.14
CA LEU A 409 -22.02 4.55 30.34
C LEU A 409 -21.88 5.98 30.85
N ILE A 410 -23.00 6.66 31.10
CA ILE A 410 -23.00 8.04 31.57
C ILE A 410 -22.24 8.13 32.91
N LYS A 411 -22.56 7.26 33.88
CA LYS A 411 -21.92 7.26 35.20
C LYS A 411 -20.41 6.97 35.14
N LYS A 412 -20.02 5.96 34.36
CA LYS A 412 -18.61 5.59 34.18
C LYS A 412 -17.83 6.70 33.45
N SER A 413 -18.41 7.27 32.39
CA SER A 413 -17.82 8.38 31.63
C SER A 413 -17.59 9.62 32.50
N ILE A 414 -18.59 10.02 33.31
CA ILE A 414 -18.45 11.15 34.25
C ILE A 414 -17.27 10.89 35.19
N ARG A 415 -17.21 9.70 35.80
CA ARG A 415 -16.15 9.35 36.76
C ARG A 415 -14.76 9.35 36.10
N ASN A 416 -14.64 8.84 34.88
CA ASN A 416 -13.37 8.81 34.16
C ASN A 416 -12.92 10.25 33.79
N ILE A 417 -13.85 11.06 33.28
CA ILE A 417 -13.57 12.47 32.96
C ILE A 417 -13.15 13.24 34.22
N ASP A 418 -13.86 13.11 35.32
CA ASP A 418 -13.54 13.86 36.55
C ASP A 418 -12.17 13.51 37.13
N ASN A 419 -11.74 12.24 37.01
CA ASN A 419 -10.48 11.78 37.58
C ASN A 419 -9.26 12.09 36.70
N HIS A 420 -9.42 12.13 35.37
CA HIS A 420 -8.29 12.18 34.44
C HIS A 420 -8.24 13.45 33.57
N MET A 421 -9.25 14.31 33.63
CA MET A 421 -9.26 15.55 32.85
C MET A 421 -8.20 16.53 33.35
N ALA A 422 -7.23 16.79 32.48
CA ALA A 422 -6.26 17.87 32.64
C ALA A 422 -6.13 18.58 31.29
N VAL A 423 -6.16 19.91 31.29
CA VAL A 423 -6.13 20.73 30.08
C VAL A 423 -4.98 21.73 30.20
N SER A 424 -4.16 21.83 29.15
CA SER A 424 -3.02 22.75 29.12
C SER A 424 -3.48 24.20 28.98
N GLN A 425 -2.75 25.12 29.61
CA GLN A 425 -2.96 26.56 29.42
C GLN A 425 -2.12 27.04 28.24
N LEU A 426 -2.72 27.82 27.34
CA LEU A 426 -2.01 28.46 26.24
C LEU A 426 -0.87 29.35 26.77
N GLN A 427 0.34 29.12 26.27
CA GLN A 427 1.53 29.92 26.57
C GLN A 427 2.03 30.56 25.28
N TYR A 428 2.47 31.81 25.37
CA TYR A 428 3.15 32.46 24.26
C TYR A 428 4.50 33.01 24.74
N THR A 429 5.50 32.84 23.91
CA THR A 429 6.85 33.32 24.16
C THR A 429 7.05 34.60 23.35
N LEU A 430 7.14 35.73 24.04
CA LEU A 430 7.55 36.99 23.43
C LEU A 430 9.08 36.99 23.36
N SER A 431 9.60 36.92 22.14
CA SER A 431 11.03 37.03 21.84
C SER A 431 11.28 38.46 21.35
N GLN A 432 12.02 39.24 22.13
CA GLN A 432 12.40 40.60 21.75
C GLN A 432 13.90 40.62 21.47
N ALA A 433 14.27 41.07 20.27
CA ALA A 433 15.66 41.22 19.85
C ALA A 433 15.85 42.67 19.41
N GLU A 434 16.85 43.33 19.97
CA GLU A 434 17.24 44.68 19.59
C GLU A 434 18.44 44.59 18.64
N GLN A 435 18.38 45.32 17.52
CA GLN A 435 19.49 45.37 16.57
C GLN A 435 20.66 46.13 17.21
N LYS A 436 21.89 45.63 17.05
CA LYS A 436 23.07 46.29 17.63
C LYS A 436 23.28 47.65 16.96
N ASP A 437 23.67 48.66 17.75
CA ASP A 437 23.81 50.05 17.28
C ASP A 437 24.96 50.25 16.28
N ASN A 438 25.97 49.35 16.27
CA ASN A 438 27.05 49.32 15.31
C ASN A 438 27.15 47.92 14.69
N ILE A 439 27.09 47.82 13.37
CA ILE A 439 27.13 46.57 12.61
C ILE A 439 28.36 46.60 11.69
N ASN A 440 29.23 45.59 11.80
CA ASN A 440 30.33 45.40 10.86
C ASN A 440 29.91 44.44 9.72
N VAL A 441 30.48 44.59 8.52
CA VAL A 441 30.20 43.78 7.33
C VAL A 441 30.36 42.28 7.61
N ASN A 442 31.38 41.91 8.39
CA ASN A 442 31.62 40.52 8.80
C ASN A 442 30.56 39.95 9.77
N GLU A 443 29.82 40.80 10.50
CA GLU A 443 28.74 40.38 11.42
C GLU A 443 27.39 40.27 10.70
N LEU A 444 27.24 40.96 9.57
CA LEU A 444 26.06 40.87 8.68
C LEU A 444 26.06 39.55 7.90
N GLU A 445 27.23 39.11 7.42
CA GLU A 445 27.37 37.83 6.68
C GLU A 445 27.16 36.59 7.54
N ARG A 446 27.34 36.69 8.87
CA ARG A 446 27.17 35.57 9.82
C ARG A 446 25.81 35.52 10.52
N GLY A 447 24.94 36.52 10.30
CA GLY A 447 23.62 36.59 10.93
C GLY A 447 23.59 37.00 12.41
N ASP A 448 24.71 37.51 12.96
CA ASP A 448 24.90 37.87 14.38
C ASP A 448 24.58 39.35 14.70
N SER A 449 23.72 39.96 13.89
CA SER A 449 23.43 41.41 13.91
C SER A 449 22.45 41.85 15.03
N PHE A 450 21.90 40.91 15.79
CA PHE A 450 20.95 41.16 16.88
C PHE A 450 21.60 40.92 18.26
N LYS A 451 21.21 41.68 19.28
CA LYS A 451 21.55 41.39 20.69
C LYS A 451 20.90 40.07 21.12
N SER A 452 21.43 39.42 22.16
CA SER A 452 20.89 38.15 22.68
C SER A 452 19.39 38.25 22.96
N VAL A 453 18.62 37.29 22.43
CA VAL A 453 17.17 37.25 22.53
C VAL A 453 16.77 37.14 24.01
N SER A 454 16.11 38.17 24.53
CA SER A 454 15.40 38.06 25.81
C SER A 454 14.04 37.42 25.52
N SER A 455 13.89 36.15 25.90
CA SER A 455 12.61 35.45 25.81
C SER A 455 11.91 35.47 27.17
N LYS A 456 10.66 35.93 27.19
CA LYS A 456 9.81 35.87 28.38
C LYS A 456 8.54 35.12 28.05
N THR A 457 8.45 33.88 28.52
CA THR A 457 7.24 33.06 28.40
C THR A 457 6.16 33.64 29.31
N LYS A 458 5.03 34.04 28.73
CA LYS A 458 3.85 34.48 29.48
C LYS A 458 2.71 33.49 29.26
N THR A 459 2.05 33.12 30.35
CA THR A 459 0.82 32.31 30.32
C THR A 459 -0.35 33.23 29.96
N LEU A 460 -1.11 32.89 28.91
CA LEU A 460 -2.35 33.59 28.57
C LEU A 460 -3.42 33.16 29.58
N ARG A 461 -3.61 33.94 30.65
CA ARG A 461 -4.63 33.66 31.69
C ARG A 461 -6.07 33.94 31.25
N HIS A 462 -6.25 34.53 30.07
CA HIS A 462 -7.54 34.74 29.45
C HIS A 462 -7.28 35.02 27.97
N SER A 463 -7.47 34.04 27.08
CA SER A 463 -7.87 34.41 25.74
C SER A 463 -9.28 34.98 25.88
N GLU A 464 -9.53 36.13 25.29
CA GLU A 464 -10.89 36.52 24.98
C GLU A 464 -11.43 35.46 23.98
N ILE A 465 -11.94 34.32 24.49
CA ILE A 465 -12.75 33.35 23.73
C ILE A 465 -14.13 33.96 23.45
N GLY A 466 -14.17 35.27 23.18
CA GLY A 466 -15.38 36.08 23.10
C GLY A 466 -16.08 36.00 21.75
N SER A 467 -15.43 35.47 20.70
CA SER A 467 -15.97 35.52 19.33
C SER A 467 -16.14 34.17 18.63
N ILE A 468 -15.53 33.08 19.11
CA ILE A 468 -15.62 31.77 18.45
C ILE A 468 -16.66 30.91 19.19
N LYS A 469 -17.79 30.65 18.51
CA LYS A 469 -18.82 29.74 19.01
C LYS A 469 -18.37 28.30 18.77
N TYR A 470 -18.07 27.56 19.84
CA TYR A 470 -17.77 26.12 19.77
C TYR A 470 -19.06 25.31 19.96
N ASP A 471 -19.34 24.38 19.03
CA ASP A 471 -20.38 23.36 19.23
C ASP A 471 -19.83 22.20 20.06
N LEU A 472 -19.73 22.42 21.38
CA LEU A 472 -19.22 21.44 22.34
C LEU A 472 -19.99 20.11 22.28
N VAL A 473 -21.32 20.18 22.26
CA VAL A 473 -22.19 18.99 22.27
C VAL A 473 -22.12 18.25 20.94
N GLY A 474 -22.18 18.97 19.82
CA GLY A 474 -22.09 18.37 18.48
C GLY A 474 -20.76 17.69 18.24
N LYS A 475 -19.64 18.34 18.58
CA LYS A 475 -18.30 17.77 18.38
C LYS A 475 -18.05 16.52 19.23
N ILE A 476 -18.51 16.51 20.48
CA ILE A 476 -18.38 15.31 21.32
C ILE A 476 -19.32 14.20 20.81
N ALA A 477 -20.56 14.53 20.42
CA ALA A 477 -21.52 13.56 19.90
C ALA A 477 -21.05 12.88 18.60
N GLU A 478 -20.54 13.68 17.66
CA GLU A 478 -19.94 13.20 16.40
C GLU A 478 -18.68 12.35 16.69
N GLY A 479 -17.77 12.87 17.51
CA GLY A 479 -16.51 12.20 17.83
C GLY A 479 -16.70 10.86 18.55
N ALA A 480 -17.63 10.78 19.51
CA ALA A 480 -17.89 9.58 20.31
C ALA A 480 -18.98 8.66 19.72
N VAL A 481 -19.66 9.09 18.65
CA VAL A 481 -20.82 8.40 18.05
C VAL A 481 -21.88 8.12 19.12
N LEU A 482 -22.40 9.19 19.72
CA LEU A 482 -23.46 9.18 20.75
C LEU A 482 -24.55 10.19 20.41
N THR A 483 -25.74 10.01 21.00
CA THR A 483 -26.80 11.01 20.86
C THR A 483 -26.44 12.29 21.62
N ARG A 484 -26.87 13.45 21.09
CA ARG A 484 -26.71 14.74 21.77
C ARG A 484 -27.30 14.72 23.19
N LYS A 485 -28.39 13.97 23.42
CA LYS A 485 -29.02 13.82 24.75
C LYS A 485 -28.05 13.20 25.75
N THR A 486 -27.45 12.07 25.41
CA THR A 486 -26.47 11.36 26.26
C THR A 486 -25.27 12.23 26.58
N VAL A 487 -24.74 12.93 25.58
CA VAL A 487 -23.59 13.85 25.78
C VAL A 487 -23.95 14.99 26.74
N VAL A 488 -25.16 15.55 26.63
CA VAL A 488 -25.63 16.59 27.56
C VAL A 488 -25.75 16.05 28.98
N GLU A 489 -26.22 14.82 29.16
CA GLU A 489 -26.30 14.19 30.48
C GLU A 489 -24.91 13.95 31.09
N ILE A 490 -23.93 13.50 30.30
CA ILE A 490 -22.53 13.39 30.72
C ILE A 490 -21.99 14.77 31.13
N LEU A 491 -22.09 15.77 30.26
CA LEU A 491 -21.54 17.11 30.52
C LEU A 491 -22.16 17.80 31.74
N LYS A 492 -23.46 17.55 32.00
CA LYS A 492 -24.14 18.06 33.20
C LYS A 492 -23.71 17.36 34.49
N GLY A 493 -23.24 16.11 34.39
CA GLY A 493 -22.83 15.30 35.55
C GLY A 493 -21.38 15.49 35.97
N ILE A 494 -20.52 16.05 35.09
CA ILE A 494 -19.11 16.37 35.38
C ILE A 494 -19.00 17.44 36.48
N HIS A 495 -17.97 17.34 37.32
CA HIS A 495 -17.74 18.31 38.37
C HIS A 495 -17.50 19.73 37.82
N PRO A 496 -18.09 20.80 38.42
CA PRO A 496 -18.00 22.15 37.88
C PRO A 496 -16.58 22.68 37.65
N THR A 497 -15.61 22.26 38.48
CA THR A 497 -14.19 22.64 38.32
C THR A 497 -13.54 22.00 37.11
N VAL A 498 -13.94 20.76 36.78
CA VAL A 498 -13.45 20.02 35.61
C VAL A 498 -14.05 20.63 34.35
N PHE A 499 -15.36 20.92 34.35
CA PHE A 499 -16.01 21.60 33.24
C PHE A 499 -15.43 23.01 32.99
N ALA A 500 -15.01 23.73 34.03
CA ALA A 500 -14.36 25.03 33.88
C ALA A 500 -13.06 24.97 33.06
N MET A 501 -12.40 23.81 32.97
CA MET A 501 -11.18 23.63 32.16
C MET A 501 -11.42 23.81 30.67
N PHE A 502 -12.66 23.67 30.19
CA PHE A 502 -13.05 24.00 28.82
C PHE A 502 -12.66 25.43 28.43
N LYS A 503 -12.69 26.37 29.39
CA LYS A 503 -12.30 27.77 29.15
C LYS A 503 -10.80 27.97 28.94
N TYR A 504 -9.96 27.00 29.31
CA TYR A 504 -8.51 27.12 29.15
C TYR A 504 -8.05 26.69 27.75
N ASN A 505 -8.57 25.56 27.26
CA ASN A 505 -8.35 25.08 25.91
C ASN A 505 -9.55 24.22 25.44
N PRO A 506 -10.51 24.82 24.71
CA PRO A 506 -11.71 24.13 24.23
C PRO A 506 -11.43 22.87 23.38
N GLU A 507 -10.44 22.93 22.48
CA GLU A 507 -10.14 21.83 21.54
C GLU A 507 -9.57 20.62 22.26
N GLU A 508 -8.61 20.86 23.18
CA GLU A 508 -8.02 19.80 23.97
C GLU A 508 -9.06 19.15 24.90
N PHE A 509 -9.93 19.96 25.52
CA PHE A 509 -11.02 19.45 26.35
C PHE A 509 -11.98 18.56 25.56
N ILE A 510 -12.43 19.01 24.37
CA ILE A 510 -13.31 18.22 23.49
C ILE A 510 -12.65 16.90 23.11
N THR A 511 -11.40 16.94 22.67
CA THR A 511 -10.64 15.76 22.22
C THR A 511 -10.48 14.74 23.35
N LYS A 512 -10.15 15.20 24.57
CA LYS A 512 -10.02 14.33 25.74
C LYS A 512 -11.36 13.75 26.20
N CYS A 513 -12.43 14.54 26.20
CA CYS A 513 -13.78 14.04 26.46
C CYS A 513 -14.17 12.92 25.49
N ILE A 514 -13.93 13.10 24.18
CA ILE A 514 -14.20 12.06 23.17
C ILE A 514 -13.40 10.79 23.47
N LYS A 515 -12.11 10.94 23.80
CA LYS A 515 -11.23 9.82 24.13
C LYS A 515 -11.76 9.03 25.34
N PHE A 516 -12.03 9.70 26.47
CA PHE A 516 -12.52 9.03 27.68
C PHE A 516 -13.86 8.33 27.47
N ILE A 517 -14.79 8.97 26.75
CA ILE A 517 -16.09 8.35 26.42
C ILE A 517 -15.89 7.10 25.54
N LYS A 518 -14.97 7.14 24.57
CA LYS A 518 -14.65 5.97 23.73
C LYS A 518 -14.04 4.82 24.53
N GLU A 519 -13.15 5.13 25.46
CA GLU A 519 -12.52 4.13 26.34
C GLU A 519 -13.58 3.40 27.20
N GLU A 520 -14.46 4.14 27.87
CA GLU A 520 -15.54 3.54 28.67
C GLU A 520 -16.55 2.78 27.82
N LYS A 521 -16.90 3.32 26.65
CA LYS A 521 -17.77 2.64 25.68
C LYS A 521 -17.15 1.32 25.22
N ALA A 522 -15.86 1.30 24.91
CA ALA A 522 -15.14 0.08 24.52
C ALA A 522 -15.08 -0.94 25.66
N ALA A 523 -14.82 -0.49 26.90
CA ALA A 523 -14.79 -1.37 28.07
C ALA A 523 -16.16 -2.03 28.32
N MET A 524 -17.24 -1.26 28.33
CA MET A 524 -18.60 -1.79 28.52
C MET A 524 -19.04 -2.74 27.41
N ILE A 525 -18.62 -2.43 26.19
CA ILE A 525 -18.85 -3.30 25.04
C ILE A 525 -18.23 -4.68 25.31
N VAL A 526 -16.95 -4.75 25.72
CA VAL A 526 -16.25 -6.02 25.92
C VAL A 526 -16.92 -6.90 26.98
N ASP A 527 -17.46 -6.30 28.03
CA ASP A 527 -18.07 -7.02 29.16
C ASP A 527 -19.44 -7.65 28.83
N HIS A 528 -20.13 -7.20 27.77
CA HIS A 528 -21.53 -7.57 27.47
C HIS A 528 -21.76 -8.02 26.02
N ILE A 529 -20.74 -8.57 25.36
CA ILE A 529 -20.91 -9.17 24.03
C ILE A 529 -21.49 -10.57 24.15
N THR A 530 -22.58 -10.81 23.41
CA THR A 530 -23.07 -12.14 23.09
C THR A 530 -22.90 -12.41 21.60
N TYR A 531 -22.32 -13.55 21.23
CA TYR A 531 -22.20 -13.97 19.83
C TYR A 531 -23.31 -14.95 19.50
N ASN A 532 -24.08 -14.63 18.46
CA ASN A 532 -25.13 -15.46 17.92
C ASN A 532 -24.72 -15.93 16.52
N GLN A 533 -24.88 -17.22 16.25
CA GLN A 533 -24.68 -17.77 14.92
C GLN A 533 -25.75 -17.21 13.98
N ILE A 534 -25.35 -16.78 12.78
CA ILE A 534 -26.26 -16.32 11.73
C ILE A 534 -26.26 -17.28 10.55
N ASP A 535 -27.30 -17.19 9.72
CA ASP A 535 -27.37 -17.97 8.48
C ASP A 535 -26.25 -17.57 7.52
N GLY A 536 -25.49 -18.58 7.09
CA GLY A 536 -24.37 -18.46 6.16
C GLY A 536 -23.07 -19.07 6.69
N SER A 537 -22.35 -19.74 5.80
CA SER A 537 -21.03 -20.31 6.08
C SER A 537 -19.97 -19.72 5.14
N TYR A 538 -18.71 -19.84 5.55
CA TYR A 538 -17.57 -19.61 4.68
C TYR A 538 -17.34 -20.82 3.78
N ASP A 539 -17.23 -20.56 2.47
CA ASP A 539 -16.88 -21.57 1.48
C ASP A 539 -15.37 -21.91 1.57
N SER A 540 -15.02 -23.15 1.27
CA SER A 540 -13.64 -23.66 1.13
C SER A 540 -12.79 -22.84 0.15
N ASN A 541 -13.42 -22.18 -0.83
CA ASN A 541 -12.76 -21.27 -1.78
C ASN A 541 -12.04 -20.09 -1.10
N ILE A 542 -12.32 -19.82 0.17
CA ILE A 542 -11.64 -18.77 0.94
C ILE A 542 -10.13 -19.02 1.08
N PHE A 543 -9.69 -20.29 1.13
CA PHE A 543 -8.28 -20.65 1.27
C PHE A 543 -7.46 -20.47 -0.02
N THR A 544 -8.09 -20.48 -1.19
CA THR A 544 -7.42 -20.39 -2.49
C THR A 544 -7.35 -18.96 -3.03
N ALA A 545 -8.30 -18.10 -2.65
CA ALA A 545 -8.43 -16.74 -3.17
C ALA A 545 -7.25 -15.79 -2.84
N GLU A 546 -6.57 -15.94 -1.70
CA GLU A 546 -5.50 -15.01 -1.27
C GLU A 546 -4.10 -15.35 -1.80
N ASN A 547 -3.92 -16.55 -2.34
CA ASN A 547 -2.61 -17.11 -2.69
C ASN A 547 -2.32 -17.15 -4.20
N MET A 548 -3.27 -16.74 -5.06
CA MET A 548 -3.04 -16.73 -6.52
C MET A 548 -1.96 -15.73 -6.92
N GLY A 549 -1.02 -16.18 -7.75
CA GLY A 549 0.01 -15.36 -8.40
C GLY A 549 1.01 -14.67 -7.47
N ARG A 550 1.26 -15.22 -6.28
CA ARG A 550 2.43 -14.88 -5.46
C ARG A 550 3.68 -15.57 -6.01
N ASP A 551 4.84 -14.97 -5.78
CA ASP A 551 6.15 -15.48 -6.21
C ASP A 551 6.45 -16.81 -5.50
N PHE A 552 6.79 -17.84 -6.29
CA PHE A 552 7.16 -19.17 -5.82
C PHE A 552 8.30 -19.14 -4.79
N SER A 553 9.27 -18.24 -4.98
CA SER A 553 10.47 -18.16 -4.13
C SER A 553 10.18 -17.81 -2.66
N ARG A 554 8.99 -17.25 -2.38
CA ARG A 554 8.55 -16.88 -1.02
C ARG A 554 7.74 -17.97 -0.33
N ALA A 555 7.31 -19.00 -1.06
CA ALA A 555 6.58 -20.12 -0.48
C ALA A 555 7.53 -21.17 0.09
N PHE A 556 7.09 -21.89 1.12
CA PHE A 556 7.72 -23.14 1.51
C PHE A 556 6.81 -24.32 1.15
N LEU A 557 7.42 -25.43 0.74
CA LEU A 557 6.71 -26.67 0.41
C LEU A 557 6.37 -27.40 1.71
N ALA A 558 5.08 -27.48 2.02
CA ALA A 558 4.55 -28.12 3.22
C ALA A 558 4.04 -29.53 2.92
N LYS A 559 4.13 -30.43 3.89
CA LYS A 559 3.63 -31.82 3.76
C LYS A 559 2.29 -32.03 4.45
N LYS A 560 2.03 -31.32 5.55
CA LYS A 560 0.84 -31.48 6.40
C LYS A 560 -0.17 -30.34 6.25
N HIS A 561 0.14 -29.34 5.44
CA HIS A 561 -0.78 -28.24 5.16
C HIS A 561 -1.85 -28.63 4.15
N ILE A 562 -3.02 -27.97 4.18
CA ILE A 562 -4.13 -28.16 3.23
C ILE A 562 -3.84 -27.69 1.78
N GLN A 563 -2.71 -27.05 1.58
CA GLN A 563 -2.15 -26.61 0.30
C GLN A 563 -0.67 -26.97 0.27
N ASP A 564 -0.13 -27.28 -0.90
CA ASP A 564 1.27 -27.71 -1.03
C ASP A 564 2.25 -26.57 -0.74
N TYR A 565 1.88 -25.34 -1.08
CA TYR A 565 2.70 -24.15 -0.85
C TYR A 565 2.09 -23.28 0.24
N VAL A 566 2.88 -22.93 1.25
CA VAL A 566 2.44 -22.05 2.33
C VAL A 566 3.14 -20.70 2.20
N PHE A 567 2.33 -19.64 2.13
CA PHE A 567 2.80 -18.25 2.13
C PHE A 567 2.74 -17.70 3.54
N THR A 568 3.88 -17.24 4.03
CA THR A 568 4.00 -16.68 5.38
C THR A 568 3.91 -15.16 5.30
N ASP A 569 3.27 -14.54 6.28
CA ASP A 569 3.19 -13.10 6.39
C ASP A 569 4.49 -12.63 7.05
N GLY A 570 5.15 -11.67 6.41
CA GLY A 570 6.41 -11.10 6.87
C GLY A 570 7.32 -10.73 5.71
N THR A 571 7.95 -9.57 5.82
CA THR A 571 8.98 -9.10 4.88
C THR A 571 10.32 -9.83 5.10
N ALA A 572 10.49 -10.48 6.26
CA ALA A 572 11.65 -11.26 6.62
C ALA A 572 11.64 -12.62 5.92
N GLU A 573 12.78 -13.01 5.33
CA GLU A 573 13.02 -14.32 4.72
C GLU A 573 12.71 -15.50 5.69
N ARG A 574 12.94 -15.29 6.99
CA ARG A 574 12.51 -16.15 8.10
C ARG A 574 11.65 -15.38 9.10
N SER A 575 10.41 -15.07 8.71
CA SER A 575 9.42 -14.49 9.61
C SER A 575 9.07 -15.42 10.78
N VAL A 576 8.54 -14.87 11.87
CA VAL A 576 8.00 -15.66 13.00
C VAL A 576 6.97 -16.68 12.50
N GLU A 577 6.10 -16.28 11.57
CA GLU A 577 5.09 -17.18 11.01
C GLU A 577 5.72 -18.31 10.20
N ARG A 578 6.79 -18.04 9.44
CA ARG A 578 7.51 -19.10 8.71
C ARG A 578 8.08 -20.15 9.64
N LYS A 579 8.77 -19.72 10.71
CA LYS A 579 9.31 -20.64 11.70
C LYS A 579 8.21 -21.48 12.33
N PHE A 580 7.10 -20.83 12.71
CA PHE A 580 5.96 -21.52 13.29
C PHE A 580 5.35 -22.56 12.32
N ALA A 581 5.19 -22.20 11.05
CA ALA A 581 4.65 -23.10 10.04
C ALA A 581 5.59 -24.29 9.76
N GLU A 582 6.91 -24.05 9.71
CA GLU A 582 7.94 -25.10 9.60
C GLU A 582 7.92 -26.05 10.82
N ASP A 583 7.79 -25.50 12.03
CA ASP A 583 7.67 -26.28 13.26
C ASP A 583 6.42 -27.16 13.26
N LEU A 584 5.28 -26.64 12.80
CA LEU A 584 4.02 -27.39 12.69
C LEU A 584 4.08 -28.49 11.63
N ASP A 585 4.71 -28.22 10.48
CA ASP A 585 4.92 -29.23 9.45
C ASP A 585 5.85 -30.36 9.94
N GLY A 586 6.85 -30.01 10.75
CA GLY A 586 7.79 -30.94 11.39
C GLY A 586 7.20 -31.74 12.56
N ALA A 587 6.24 -31.19 13.30
CA ALA A 587 5.74 -31.78 14.56
C ALA A 587 4.94 -33.08 14.34
N ASN A 588 5.31 -34.16 15.02
CA ASN A 588 4.68 -35.48 14.86
C ASN A 588 3.24 -35.54 15.38
N GLU A 589 2.93 -34.73 16.40
CA GLU A 589 1.58 -34.60 16.94
C GLU A 589 0.61 -33.91 15.98
N VAL A 590 1.08 -33.20 14.95
CA VAL A 590 0.21 -32.50 14.00
C VAL A 590 -0.22 -33.45 12.89
N SER A 591 -1.53 -33.60 12.70
CA SER A 591 -2.09 -34.41 11.60
C SER A 591 -2.28 -33.59 10.33
N VAL A 592 -2.81 -32.38 10.48
CA VAL A 592 -3.11 -31.43 9.41
C VAL A 592 -3.23 -30.03 9.99
N TYR A 593 -2.83 -29.02 9.22
CA TYR A 593 -2.99 -27.61 9.59
C TYR A 593 -3.37 -26.74 8.38
N ALA A 594 -3.96 -25.59 8.67
CA ALA A 594 -4.35 -24.61 7.66
C ALA A 594 -4.08 -23.19 8.14
N LYS A 595 -3.56 -22.33 7.27
CA LYS A 595 -3.54 -20.89 7.51
C LYS A 595 -4.91 -20.30 7.19
N LEU A 596 -5.50 -19.58 8.16
CA LEU A 596 -6.75 -18.86 7.92
C LEU A 596 -6.48 -17.64 7.02
N PRO A 597 -7.25 -17.47 5.92
CA PRO A 597 -7.17 -16.29 5.08
C PRO A 597 -7.72 -15.07 5.82
N ARG A 598 -7.22 -13.88 5.50
CA ARG A 598 -7.64 -12.62 6.12
C ARG A 598 -9.08 -12.25 5.83
N ALA A 599 -9.64 -12.76 4.72
CA ALA A 599 -11.07 -12.68 4.45
C ALA A 599 -11.95 -13.37 5.53
N PHE A 600 -11.38 -14.29 6.33
CA PHE A 600 -12.09 -14.93 7.44
C PHE A 600 -12.10 -14.01 8.66
N HIS A 601 -13.28 -13.47 8.97
CA HIS A 601 -13.41 -12.48 10.04
C HIS A 601 -14.63 -12.72 10.92
N ILE A 602 -14.50 -12.30 12.18
CA ILE A 602 -15.61 -12.27 13.13
C ILE A 602 -15.89 -10.80 13.46
N PRO A 603 -17.12 -10.33 13.22
CA PRO A 603 -17.47 -8.96 13.55
C PRO A 603 -17.39 -8.79 15.07
N THR A 604 -16.76 -7.72 15.54
CA THR A 604 -16.76 -7.35 16.95
C THR A 604 -17.18 -5.89 17.11
N PRO A 605 -17.55 -5.44 18.31
CA PRO A 605 -18.12 -4.10 18.47
C PRO A 605 -17.08 -2.99 18.58
N VAL A 606 -15.80 -3.35 18.67
CA VAL A 606 -14.66 -2.42 18.57
C VAL A 606 -14.01 -2.43 17.18
N GLY A 607 -14.56 -3.17 16.23
CA GLY A 607 -14.03 -3.37 14.88
C GLY A 607 -14.17 -4.82 14.42
N ILE A 608 -13.70 -5.15 13.22
CA ILE A 608 -13.68 -6.54 12.76
C ILE A 608 -12.38 -7.18 13.25
N ILE A 609 -12.47 -8.32 13.97
CA ILE A 609 -11.27 -9.10 14.29
C ILE A 609 -10.96 -9.97 13.07
N LEU A 610 -9.78 -9.73 12.50
CA LEU A 610 -9.12 -10.65 11.59
C LEU A 610 -8.57 -11.81 12.41
N LEU A 611 -9.05 -13.02 12.16
CA LEU A 611 -8.47 -14.22 12.75
C LEU A 611 -7.21 -14.60 11.97
N ILE A 612 -6.12 -13.88 12.24
CA ILE A 612 -4.79 -14.21 11.72
C ILE A 612 -4.23 -15.33 12.60
N GLY A 613 -4.39 -16.58 12.17
CA GLY A 613 -3.96 -17.74 12.92
C GLY A 613 -3.89 -19.00 12.07
N GLN A 614 -3.13 -19.99 12.53
CA GLN A 614 -3.10 -21.31 11.91
C GLN A 614 -4.01 -22.25 12.72
N LEU A 615 -4.94 -22.90 12.02
CA LEU A 615 -5.73 -24.00 12.57
C LEU A 615 -4.90 -25.25 12.63
N LEU A 616 -4.90 -25.89 13.78
CA LEU A 616 -4.11 -27.08 14.04
C LEU A 616 -4.99 -28.21 14.57
N LEU A 617 -4.88 -29.38 13.97
CA LEU A 617 -5.38 -30.63 14.54
C LEU A 617 -4.23 -31.47 15.07
N LYS A 618 -4.20 -31.64 16.39
CA LYS A 618 -3.30 -32.59 17.04
C LYS A 618 -3.91 -33.99 17.04
N LYS A 619 -3.10 -35.00 16.77
CA LYS A 619 -3.41 -36.40 17.03
C LYS A 619 -3.62 -36.54 18.53
N VAL A 620 -4.82 -36.91 18.93
CA VAL A 620 -5.09 -37.34 20.30
C VAL A 620 -4.36 -38.67 20.48
N GLN A 621 -3.44 -38.74 21.45
CA GLN A 621 -2.78 -39.99 21.85
C GLN A 621 -3.75 -40.94 22.52
#